data_AF-A0A6I4M2C5-F1
#
_entry.id   AF-A0A6I4M2C5-F1
#
_cell.length_a   1.000
_cell.length_b   1.000
_cell.length_c   1.000
_cell.angle_alpha   90.00
_cell.angle_beta   90.00
_cell.angle_gamma   90.00
#
_symmetry.space_group_name_H-M   'P 1'
#
loop_
_entity.id
_entity.type
_entity.pdbx_description
1 polymer ?
#
loop_
_entity_poly.entity_id
_entity_poly.type
_entity_poly.pdbx_seq_one_letter_code
_entity_poly.pdbx_strand_id
1 'polypeptide(L)'
;MGTEYSAKSFKSGNSVAIRMPAALGVEPDREWTITEDDGELHIRAKVPAKKKINVDKFWGKAKGLRVPERRDFDERPSTIAARMAKEAE
;
A
#
# COMPACT_ATOMS: atom_id res chain seq x y z
N MET A 1 16.38 14.47 -15.94
CA MET A 1 15.92 15.88 -16.00
C MET A 1 14.43 15.87 -15.78
N GLY A 2 13.94 16.54 -14.74
CA GLY A 2 12.50 16.68 -14.53
C GLY A 2 11.92 17.70 -15.50
N THR A 3 10.68 17.51 -15.93
CA THR A 3 9.95 18.50 -16.73
C THR A 3 9.44 19.60 -15.80
N GLU A 4 9.78 20.85 -16.09
CA GLU A 4 9.27 22.01 -15.36
C GLU A 4 7.90 22.40 -15.91
N TYR A 5 6.96 22.69 -15.02
CA TYR A 5 5.61 23.13 -15.39
C TYR A 5 5.26 24.43 -14.68
N SER A 6 4.93 25.47 -15.45
CA SER A 6 4.42 26.72 -14.90
C SER A 6 2.93 26.56 -14.54
N ALA A 7 2.57 26.85 -13.28
CA ALA A 7 1.19 26.84 -12.82
C ALA A 7 0.86 28.11 -12.03
N LYS A 8 -0.41 28.54 -12.08
CA LYS A 8 -0.91 29.69 -11.32
C LYS A 8 -1.75 29.23 -10.14
N SER A 9 -1.53 29.83 -8.99
CA SER A 9 -2.36 29.62 -7.80
C SER A 9 -3.71 30.34 -7.93
N PHE A 10 -4.73 29.81 -7.26
CA PHE A 10 -6.06 30.40 -7.20
C PHE A 10 -6.70 30.18 -5.83
N LYS A 11 -7.66 31.06 -5.49
CA LYS A 11 -8.42 30.95 -4.24
C LYS A 11 -9.41 29.78 -4.34
N SER A 12 -9.38 28.89 -3.36
CA SER A 12 -10.30 27.77 -3.21
C SER A 12 -10.90 27.82 -1.79
N GLY A 13 -12.09 28.41 -1.67
CA GLY A 13 -12.72 28.67 -0.38
C GLY A 13 -11.85 29.59 0.50
N ASN A 14 -11.49 29.08 1.68
CA ASN A 14 -10.59 29.77 2.63
C ASN A 14 -9.11 29.44 2.41
N SER A 15 -8.79 28.69 1.36
CA SER A 15 -7.43 28.20 1.07
C SER A 15 -6.95 28.64 -0.31
N VAL A 16 -5.68 28.32 -0.61
CA VAL A 16 -5.09 28.47 -1.94
C VAL A 16 -4.83 27.09 -2.53
N ALA A 17 -5.10 26.93 -3.83
CA ALA A 17 -4.81 25.72 -4.58
C ALA A 17 -3.94 26.04 -5.81
N ILE A 18 -3.12 25.08 -6.22
CA ILE A 18 -2.34 25.13 -7.46
C ILE A 18 -2.77 23.96 -8.33
N ARG A 19 -2.96 24.19 -9.63
CA ARG A 19 -3.30 23.11 -10.56
C ARG A 19 -2.07 22.26 -10.84
N MET A 20 -2.18 20.96 -10.58
CA MET A 20 -1.17 19.98 -10.96
C MET A 20 -1.49 19.46 -12.38
N PRO A 21 -0.57 19.57 -13.35
CA PRO A 21 -0.75 18.99 -14.67
C PRO A 21 -0.94 17.46 -14.62
N ALA A 22 -1.84 16.92 -15.43
CA ALA A 22 -2.10 15.48 -15.49
C ALA A 22 -0.86 14.65 -15.87
N ALA A 23 0.07 15.25 -16.63
CA ALA A 23 1.34 14.63 -17.00
C ALA A 23 2.24 14.29 -15.80
N LEU A 24 2.00 14.89 -14.61
CA LEU A 24 2.70 14.54 -13.38
C LEU A 24 2.20 13.23 -12.75
N GLY A 25 1.11 12.65 -13.24
CA GLY A 25 0.57 11.39 -12.71
C GLY A 25 -0.01 11.50 -11.28
N VAL A 26 -0.40 12.70 -10.85
CA VAL A 26 -1.05 12.90 -9.55
C VAL A 26 -2.48 12.36 -9.62
N GLU A 27 -2.72 11.26 -8.92
CA GLU A 27 -4.04 10.65 -8.82
C GLU A 27 -4.99 11.51 -7.97
N PRO A 28 -6.29 11.61 -8.36
CA PRO A 28 -7.30 12.23 -7.51
C PRO A 28 -7.47 11.45 -6.19
N ASP A 29 -7.97 12.13 -5.16
CA ASP A 29 -8.29 11.56 -3.84
C ASP A 29 -7.11 10.96 -3.05
N ARG A 30 -5.88 11.20 -3.49
CA ARG A 30 -4.66 10.80 -2.75
C ARG A 30 -4.31 11.82 -1.67
N GLU A 31 -3.87 11.34 -0.52
CA GLU A 31 -3.33 12.20 0.54
C GLU A 31 -1.87 12.59 0.29
N TRP A 32 -1.54 13.85 0.58
CA TRP A 32 -0.21 14.43 0.41
C TRP A 32 0.22 15.18 1.67
N THR A 33 1.54 15.27 1.86
CA THR A 33 2.17 16.13 2.85
C THR A 33 2.88 17.26 2.12
N ILE A 34 2.61 18.48 2.56
CA ILE A 34 3.24 19.71 2.05
C ILE A 34 4.13 20.24 3.18
N THR A 35 5.39 20.48 2.88
CA THR A 35 6.35 21.11 3.80
C THR A 35 6.95 22.31 3.10
N GLU A 36 6.99 23.45 3.78
CA GLU A 36 7.76 24.61 3.35
C GLU A 36 9.15 24.52 3.98
N ASP A 37 10.19 24.59 3.16
CA ASP A 37 11.59 24.60 3.58
C ASP A 37 12.35 25.60 2.70
N ASP A 38 13.04 26.58 3.31
CA ASP A 38 13.78 27.65 2.61
C ASP A 38 13.00 28.38 1.50
N GLY A 39 11.67 28.51 1.65
CA GLY A 39 10.79 29.16 0.66
C GLY A 39 10.39 28.26 -0.51
N GLU A 40 10.83 27.00 -0.51
CA GLU A 40 10.39 25.97 -1.45
C GLU A 40 9.27 25.11 -0.85
N LEU A 41 8.30 24.74 -1.70
CA LEU A 41 7.21 23.84 -1.31
C LEU A 41 7.55 22.41 -1.73
N HIS A 42 7.81 21.56 -0.74
CA HIS A 42 8.02 20.13 -0.94
C HIS A 42 6.71 19.37 -0.78
N ILE A 43 6.23 18.81 -1.88
CA ILE A 43 4.99 18.03 -1.94
C ILE A 43 5.35 16.54 -2.04
N ARG A 44 4.97 15.75 -1.04
CA ARG A 44 5.26 14.31 -0.99
C ARG A 44 3.99 13.51 -0.78
N ALA A 45 3.86 12.39 -1.49
CA ALA A 45 2.73 11.51 -1.30
C ALA A 45 2.77 10.93 0.11
N LYS A 46 1.67 11.02 0.84
CA LYS A 46 1.59 10.44 2.17
C LYS A 46 1.57 8.93 2.01
N VAL A 47 2.63 8.26 2.47
CA VAL A 47 2.65 6.80 2.49
C VAL A 47 1.53 6.37 3.42
N PRO A 48 0.56 5.55 2.95
CA PRO A 48 -0.51 5.10 3.81
C PRO A 48 0.11 4.42 5.02
N ALA A 49 -0.27 4.86 6.21
CA ALA A 49 0.18 4.21 7.43
C ALA A 49 -0.15 2.72 7.30
N LYS A 50 0.86 1.85 7.46
CA LYS A 50 0.64 0.40 7.47
C LYS A 50 -0.49 0.14 8.45
N LYS A 51 -1.62 -0.38 7.96
CA LYS A 51 -2.76 -0.74 8.81
C LYS A 51 -2.28 -1.82 9.77
N LYS A 52 -1.87 -1.41 10.96
CA LYS A 52 -1.52 -2.35 12.02
C LYS A 52 -2.83 -2.90 12.57
N ILE A 53 -2.93 -4.21 12.54
CA ILE A 53 -3.97 -4.95 13.25
C ILE A 53 -3.74 -4.71 14.75
N ASN A 54 -4.73 -4.14 15.44
CA ASN A 54 -4.65 -3.85 16.87
C ASN A 54 -4.97 -5.11 17.67
N VAL A 55 -3.95 -5.71 18.32
CA VAL A 55 -4.02 -6.97 19.06
C VAL A 55 -5.07 -6.96 20.16
N ASP A 56 -5.13 -5.90 20.95
CA ASP A 56 -6.07 -5.77 22.06
C ASP A 56 -7.53 -5.83 21.62
N LYS A 57 -7.84 -5.38 20.39
CA LYS A 57 -9.21 -5.40 19.85
C LYS A 57 -9.69 -6.79 19.43
N PHE A 58 -8.81 -7.77 19.26
CA PHE A 58 -9.18 -9.14 18.88
C PHE A 58 -8.71 -10.22 19.85
N TRP A 59 -7.76 -9.90 20.72
CA TRP A 59 -7.30 -10.81 21.75
C TRP A 59 -8.47 -11.32 22.59
N GLY A 60 -8.65 -12.64 22.65
CA GLY A 60 -9.74 -13.28 23.40
C GLY A 60 -11.14 -13.17 22.78
N LYS A 61 -11.32 -12.65 21.56
CA LYS A 61 -12.62 -12.69 20.85
C LYS A 61 -12.96 -14.07 20.27
N ALA A 62 -11.97 -14.92 20.07
CA ALA A 62 -12.12 -16.28 19.54
C ALA A 62 -12.45 -17.31 20.63
N LYS A 63 -13.38 -17.01 21.56
CA LYS A 63 -13.66 -17.85 22.75
C LYS A 63 -14.20 -19.26 22.42
N GLY A 64 -14.86 -19.41 21.27
CA GLY A 64 -15.40 -20.68 20.79
C GLY A 64 -14.65 -21.26 19.59
N LEU A 65 -13.46 -20.73 19.27
CA LEU A 65 -12.69 -21.21 18.13
C LEU A 65 -12.12 -22.59 18.45
N ARG A 66 -12.72 -23.63 17.87
CA ARG A 66 -12.13 -24.96 17.86
C ARG A 66 -11.01 -24.98 16.83
N VAL A 67 -9.76 -24.91 17.31
CA VAL A 67 -8.59 -25.08 16.45
C VAL A 67 -8.72 -26.46 15.78
N PRO A 68 -8.81 -26.53 14.44
CA PRO A 68 -8.85 -27.82 13.77
C PRO A 68 -7.55 -28.56 14.08
N GLU A 69 -7.63 -29.88 14.19
CA GLU A 69 -6.43 -30.71 14.28
C GLU A 69 -5.51 -30.38 13.11
N ARG A 70 -4.22 -30.24 13.41
CA ARG A 70 -3.21 -30.04 12.38
C ARG A 70 -3.24 -31.26 11.47
N ARG A 71 -3.89 -31.11 10.32
CA ARG A 71 -3.71 -32.02 9.20
C ARG A 71 -2.43 -31.57 8.52
N ASP A 72 -1.40 -32.41 8.56
CA ASP A 72 -0.34 -32.24 7.61
C ASP A 72 -0.98 -32.35 6.22
N PHE A 73 -0.69 -31.37 5.36
CA PHE A 73 -1.20 -31.41 3.99
C PHE A 73 -0.65 -32.66 3.33
N ASP A 74 -1.50 -33.35 2.55
CA ASP A 74 -1.03 -34.36 1.61
C ASP A 74 0.11 -33.78 0.76
N GLU A 75 1.07 -34.63 0.41
CA GLU A 75 2.20 -34.23 -0.41
C GLU A 75 1.69 -33.53 -1.68
N ARG A 76 2.22 -32.33 -1.97
CA ARG A 76 1.76 -31.54 -3.13
C ARG A 76 1.90 -32.40 -4.40
N PRO A 77 0.90 -32.39 -5.31
CA PRO A 77 0.96 -33.16 -6.56
C PRO A 77 2.23 -32.87 -7.38
N SER A 78 2.74 -31.63 -7.32
CA SER A 78 3.99 -31.23 -7.97
C SER A 78 5.22 -31.93 -7.39
N THR A 79 5.24 -32.19 -6.09
CA THR A 79 6.33 -32.91 -5.40
C THR A 79 6.31 -34.39 -5.79
N ILE A 80 5.11 -34.98 -5.86
CA ILE A 80 4.92 -36.36 -6.34
C ILE A 80 5.38 -36.48 -7.80
N ALA A 81 4.96 -35.55 -8.67
CA ALA A 81 5.35 -35.54 -10.08
C ALA A 81 6.86 -35.39 -10.27
N ALA A 82 7.52 -34.53 -9.49
CA ALA A 82 8.97 -34.35 -9.54
C ALA A 82 9.74 -35.61 -9.11
N ARG A 83 9.21 -36.36 -8.14
CA ARG A 83 9.79 -37.64 -7.72
C ARG A 83 9.61 -38.72 -8.77
N MET A 84 8.40 -38.88 -9.32
CA MET A 84 8.15 -39.84 -10.40
C MET A 84 9.00 -39.55 -11.64
N ALA A 85 9.21 -38.27 -11.98
CA ALA A 85 10.08 -37.90 -13.11
C ALA A 85 11.55 -38.28 -12.88
N LYS A 86 12.02 -38.27 -11.63
CA LYS A 86 13.38 -38.72 -11.28
C LYS A 86 13.53 -40.24 -11.24
N GLU A 87 12.46 -40.97 -10.92
CA GLU A 87 12.46 -42.44 -10.89
C GLU A 87 12.29 -43.06 -12.29
N ALA A 88 11.84 -42.27 -13.27
CA ALA A 88 11.68 -42.69 -14.66
C ALA A 88 12.93 -42.44 -15.53
N GLU A 89 13.97 -41.81 -14.97
CA GLU A 89 15.30 -41.63 -15.56
C GLU A 89 16.24 -42.78 -15.14
#